data_AF-A0A1Q3LRC1-F1
#
_entry.id   AF-A0A1Q3LRC1-F1
#
_cell.length_a   1.000
_cell.length_b   1.000
_cell.length_c   1.000
_cell.angle_alpha   90.00
_cell.angle_beta   90.00
_cell.angle_gamma   90.00
#
_symmetry.space_group_name_H-M   'P 1'
#
loop_
_entity.id
_entity.type
_entity.pdbx_description
1 polymer ?
#
loop_
_entity_poly.entity_id
_entity_poly.type
_entity_poly.pdbx_seq_one_letter_code
_entity_poly.pdbx_strand_id
1 'polypeptide(L)'
;MHRILIALTAAFLALASPCFAGEAEVKAAQDVIDSQLKAFIANDGARAYSFAAPNIKQLFPTADVFMDLVGKGYAPVRQPKGYSFGKVQEMGPTSIVQQVLVTGPDGKDY
;
A
#
# COMPACT_ATOMS: atom_id res chain seq x y z
N MET A 1 12.82 -16.99 13.33
CA MET A 1 12.41 -15.57 13.22
C MET A 1 11.83 -15.36 11.84
N HIS A 2 10.52 -15.24 11.72
CA HIS A 2 9.85 -15.08 10.41
C HIS A 2 9.61 -13.59 10.19
N ARG A 3 10.39 -12.98 9.30
CA ARG A 3 10.20 -11.60 8.84
C ARG A 3 9.03 -11.63 7.87
N ILE A 4 7.86 -11.17 8.30
CA ILE A 4 6.68 -11.11 7.44
C ILE A 4 6.82 -9.83 6.60
N LEU A 5 7.39 -9.98 5.40
CA LEU A 5 7.42 -8.93 4.38
C LEU A 5 6.00 -8.73 3.85
N ILE A 6 5.33 -7.64 4.25
CA ILE A 6 4.04 -7.27 3.66
C ILE A 6 4.34 -6.55 2.34
N ALA A 7 4.40 -7.30 1.25
CA ALA A 7 4.45 -6.75 -0.10
C ALA A 7 3.04 -6.27 -0.49
N LEU A 8 2.77 -4.97 -0.34
CA LEU A 8 1.60 -4.33 -0.93
C LEU A 8 1.87 -4.11 -2.42
N THR A 9 1.50 -5.09 -3.23
CA THR A 9 1.58 -5.02 -4.69
C THR A 9 0.47 -4.11 -5.22
N ALA A 10 0.79 -2.84 -5.45
CA ALA A 10 -0.07 -1.91 -6.17
C ALA A 10 0.10 -2.14 -7.69
N ALA A 11 -0.78 -2.96 -8.29
CA ALA A 11 -0.86 -3.08 -9.74
C ALA A 11 -1.66 -1.90 -10.31
N PHE A 12 -0.96 -0.81 -10.65
CA PHE A 12 -1.53 0.31 -11.39
C PHE A 12 -1.41 0.02 -12.89
N LEU A 13 -2.50 -0.37 -13.54
CA LEU A 13 -2.53 -0.55 -14.99
C LEU A 13 -2.93 0.77 -15.66
N ALA A 14 -1.95 1.65 -15.88
CA ALA A 14 -2.10 2.81 -16.75
C ALA A 14 -1.51 2.46 -18.12
N LEU A 15 -2.30 2.59 -19.19
CA LEU A 15 -1.78 2.55 -20.57
C LEU A 15 -0.89 3.78 -20.79
N ALA A 16 0.41 3.63 -20.62
CA ALA A 16 1.41 4.54 -21.12
C ALA A 16 2.70 3.77 -21.42
N SER A 17 3.38 4.21 -22.47
CA SER A 17 4.59 3.69 -23.12
C SER A 17 5.62 3.02 -22.21
N PRO A 18 6.45 2.08 -22.72
CA PRO A 18 7.51 1.45 -21.95
C PRO A 18 8.65 2.45 -21.75
N CYS A 19 8.49 3.36 -20.80
CA CYS A 19 9.57 4.12 -20.20
C CYS A 19 9.86 3.42 -18.88
N PHE A 20 11.11 3.06 -18.61
CA PHE A 20 11.54 2.71 -17.25
C PHE A 20 10.83 3.61 -16.25
N ALA A 21 10.23 3.03 -15.20
CA ALA A 21 9.48 3.81 -14.23
C ALA A 21 10.42 4.86 -13.64
N GLY A 22 10.25 6.11 -14.05
CA GLY A 22 11.08 7.21 -13.64
C GLY A 22 10.84 7.58 -12.18
N GLU A 23 11.66 8.51 -11.68
CA GLU A 23 11.49 9.07 -10.34
C GLU A 23 10.08 9.61 -10.10
N ALA A 24 9.41 10.09 -11.15
CA ALA A 24 8.05 10.59 -11.11
C ALA A 24 7.01 9.49 -10.80
N GLU A 25 7.11 8.33 -11.45
CA GLU A 25 6.23 7.18 -11.23
C GLU A 25 6.42 6.60 -9.82
N VAL A 26 7.67 6.49 -9.37
CA VAL A 26 7.99 6.08 -8.00
C VAL A 26 7.38 7.04 -6.99
N LYS A 27 7.54 8.34 -7.21
CA LYS A 27 6.98 9.35 -6.33
C LYS A 27 5.46 9.32 -6.30
N ALA A 28 4.81 9.14 -7.46
CA ALA A 28 3.36 9.00 -7.52
C ALA A 28 2.86 7.78 -6.73
N ALA A 29 3.56 6.65 -6.83
CA ALA A 29 3.23 5.46 -6.04
C ALA A 29 3.40 5.70 -4.53
N GLN A 30 4.50 6.36 -4.12
CA GLN A 30 4.74 6.73 -2.72
C GLN A 30 3.66 7.67 -2.19
N ASP A 31 3.24 8.67 -2.97
CA ASP A 31 2.19 9.63 -2.57
C ASP A 31 0.83 8.94 -2.35
N VAL A 32 0.49 7.95 -3.18
CA VAL A 32 -0.73 7.13 -3.01
C VAL A 32 -0.64 6.25 -1.76
N ILE A 33 0.49 5.57 -1.56
CA ILE A 33 0.70 4.71 -0.38
C ILE A 33 0.65 5.54 0.90
N ASP A 34 1.32 6.69 0.93
CA ASP A 34 1.32 7.62 2.05
C ASP A 34 -0.10 8.12 2.37
N SER A 35 -0.86 8.49 1.34
CA SER A 35 -2.24 8.94 1.50
C SER A 35 -3.15 7.84 2.05
N GLN A 36 -2.94 6.59 1.63
CA GLN A 36 -3.69 5.45 2.14
C GLN A 36 -3.35 5.15 3.60
N LEU A 37 -2.06 5.14 3.97
CA LEU A 37 -1.61 4.94 5.35
C LEU A 37 -2.10 6.04 6.29
N LYS A 38 -2.06 7.30 5.86
CA LYS A 38 -2.63 8.43 6.62
C LYS A 38 -4.13 8.29 6.83
N ALA A 39 -4.86 7.80 5.83
CA ALA A 39 -6.29 7.52 5.98
C ALA A 39 -6.55 6.39 6.99
N PHE A 40 -5.73 5.32 6.99
CA PHE A 40 -5.82 4.29 8.03
C PHE A 40 -5.57 4.85 9.44
N ILE A 41 -4.51 5.65 9.62
CA ILE A 41 -4.17 6.28 10.90
C ILE A 41 -5.30 7.20 11.40
N ALA A 42 -5.93 7.94 10.49
CA ALA A 42 -7.08 8.80 10.79
C ALA A 42 -8.39 8.03 11.03
N ASN A 43 -8.38 6.69 10.94
CA ASN A 43 -9.56 5.83 10.91
C ASN A 43 -10.59 6.21 9.82
N ASP A 44 -10.13 6.82 8.73
CA ASP A 44 -10.94 7.19 7.57
C ASP A 44 -10.94 6.05 6.55
N GLY A 45 -11.77 5.04 6.82
CA GLY A 45 -11.86 3.83 5.99
C GLY A 45 -12.37 4.09 4.58
N ALA A 46 -13.27 5.07 4.40
CA ALA A 46 -13.78 5.44 3.09
C ALA A 46 -12.67 6.04 2.20
N ARG A 47 -11.86 6.95 2.77
CA ARG A 47 -10.71 7.52 2.07
C ARG A 47 -9.62 6.48 1.84
N ALA A 48 -9.32 5.62 2.81
CA ALA A 48 -8.35 4.54 2.63
C ALA A 48 -8.76 3.57 1.51
N TYR A 49 -10.05 3.23 1.45
CA TYR A 49 -10.62 2.40 0.39
C TYR A 49 -10.61 3.10 -0.98
N SER A 50 -10.72 4.43 -1.02
CA SER A 50 -10.68 5.18 -2.29
C SER A 50 -9.35 4.97 -3.05
N PHE A 51 -8.25 4.77 -2.34
CA PHE A 51 -6.92 4.47 -2.90
C PHE A 51 -6.72 2.99 -3.28
N ALA A 52 -7.63 2.09 -2.89
CA ALA A 52 -7.49 0.68 -3.21
C ALA A 52 -7.52 0.44 -4.73
N ALA A 53 -6.67 -0.49 -5.19
CA ALA A 53 -6.60 -0.86 -6.60
C ALA A 53 -7.93 -1.45 -7.11
N PRO A 54 -8.27 -1.31 -8.40
CA PRO A 54 -9.55 -1.76 -8.95
C PRO A 54 -9.87 -3.23 -8.66
N ASN A 55 -8.89 -4.12 -8.77
CA ASN A 55 -9.02 -5.55 -8.44
C ASN A 55 -9.35 -5.78 -6.95
N ILE A 56 -8.78 -4.98 -6.03
CA ILE A 56 -9.10 -5.02 -4.60
C ILE A 56 -10.53 -4.55 -4.37
N LYS A 57 -10.99 -3.50 -5.06
CA LYS A 57 -12.38 -3.03 -5.00
C LYS A 57 -13.37 -4.05 -5.55
N GLN A 58 -12.99 -4.82 -6.57
CA GLN A 58 -13.83 -5.93 -7.08
C GLN A 58 -13.98 -7.05 -6.06
N LEU A 59 -12.90 -7.41 -5.34
CA LEU A 59 -12.92 -8.44 -4.31
C LEU A 59 -13.60 -7.99 -3.01
N PHE A 60 -13.46 -6.71 -2.67
CA PHE A 60 -14.05 -6.09 -1.48
C PHE A 60 -14.87 -4.87 -1.91
N PRO A 61 -16.15 -5.05 -2.29
CA PRO A 61 -16.95 -4.02 -2.95
C PRO A 61 -17.32 -2.82 -2.08
N THR A 62 -17.10 -2.91 -0.77
CA THR A 62 -17.43 -1.85 0.19
C THR A 62 -16.23 -1.53 1.07
N ALA A 63 -16.15 -0.27 1.50
CA ALA A 63 -15.13 0.19 2.45
C ALA A 63 -15.18 -0.61 3.76
N ASP A 64 -16.38 -0.95 4.26
CA ASP A 64 -16.53 -1.70 5.50
C ASP A 64 -15.92 -3.10 5.42
N VAL A 65 -16.17 -3.84 4.32
CA VAL A 65 -15.61 -5.18 4.11
C VAL A 65 -14.08 -5.10 3.96
N PHE A 66 -13.58 -4.11 3.23
CA PHE A 66 -12.15 -3.86 3.09
C PHE A 66 -11.50 -3.56 4.45
N MET A 67 -12.10 -2.68 5.25
CA MET A 67 -11.59 -2.27 6.54
C MET A 67 -11.63 -3.40 7.58
N ASP A 68 -12.63 -4.27 7.51
CA ASP A 68 -12.72 -5.46 8.35
C ASP A 68 -11.58 -6.45 8.05
N LEU A 69 -11.30 -6.71 6.76
CA LEU A 69 -10.16 -7.53 6.34
C LEU A 69 -8.83 -6.93 6.79
N VAL A 70 -8.60 -5.65 6.52
CA VAL A 70 -7.36 -4.95 6.90
C VAL A 70 -7.18 -4.95 8.42
N GLY A 71 -8.27 -4.75 9.18
CA GLY A 71 -8.23 -4.80 10.64
C GLY A 71 -7.87 -6.16 11.22
N LYS A 72 -8.37 -7.24 10.61
CA LYS A 72 -8.15 -8.60 11.10
C LYS A 72 -6.79 -9.16 10.70
N GLY A 73 -6.35 -8.91 9.46
CA GLY A 73 -5.18 -9.54 8.88
C GLY A 73 -3.91 -8.69 8.85
N TYR A 74 -4.04 -7.36 8.98
CA TYR A 74 -2.95 -6.42 8.66
C TYR A 74 -2.87 -5.27 9.68
N ALA A 75 -2.96 -5.60 10.98
CA ALA A 75 -2.89 -4.62 12.06
C ALA A 75 -1.70 -3.63 11.97
N PRO A 76 -0.47 -4.04 11.58
CA PRO A 76 0.64 -3.10 11.39
C PRO A 76 0.34 -1.99 10.39
N VAL A 77 -0.43 -2.29 9.33
CA VAL A 77 -0.81 -1.31 8.29
C VAL A 77 -1.97 -0.43 8.73
N ARG A 78 -2.90 -0.97 9.53
CA ARG A 78 -4.07 -0.22 10.01
C ARG A 78 -3.72 0.80 11.10
N GLN A 79 -2.80 0.44 11.99
CA GLN A 79 -2.43 1.26 13.15
C GLN A 79 -0.89 1.28 13.33
N PRO A 80 -0.14 1.79 12.34
CA PRO A 80 1.31 1.87 12.44
C PRO A 80 1.71 2.91 13.50
N LYS A 81 2.80 2.62 14.22
CA LYS A 81 3.52 3.63 15.02
C LYS A 81 4.45 4.49 14.16
N GLY A 82 4.86 3.95 13.01
CA GLY A 82 5.68 4.65 12.03
C GLY A 82 5.81 3.83 10.76
N TYR A 83 6.17 4.50 9.66
CA TYR A 83 6.48 3.84 8.40
C TYR A 83 7.53 4.64 7.62
N SER A 84 8.22 3.96 6.69
CA SER A 84 9.16 4.59 5.77
C SER A 84 9.19 3.84 4.43
N PHE A 85 9.60 4.54 3.37
CA PHE A 85 9.79 3.92 2.06
C PHE A 85 11.17 3.27 1.97
N GLY A 86 11.16 1.99 1.61
CA GLY A 86 12.37 1.20 1.37
C GLY A 86 12.73 1.17 -0.11
N LYS A 87 13.30 0.03 -0.53
CA LYS A 87 13.76 -0.17 -1.90
C LYS A 87 12.59 -0.15 -2.91
N VAL A 88 12.88 0.34 -4.10
CA VAL A 88 12.02 0.19 -5.27
C VAL A 88 12.58 -0.93 -6.13
N GLN A 89 11.71 -1.78 -6.64
CA GLN A 89 12.05 -2.81 -7.62
C GLN A 89 11.18 -2.63 -8.85
N GLU A 90 11.79 -2.45 -10.01
CA GLU A 90 11.08 -2.50 -11.27
C GLU A 90 10.78 -3.96 -11.64
N MET A 91 9.51 -4.26 -11.88
CA MET A 91 9.02 -5.58 -12.29
C MET A 91 8.74 -5.64 -13.80
N GLY A 92 8.83 -4.51 -14.50
CA GLY A 92 8.64 -4.39 -15.93
C GLY A 92 8.52 -2.93 -16.35
N PRO A 93 8.25 -2.65 -17.63
CA PRO A 93 8.27 -1.29 -18.18
C PRO A 93 7.26 -0.33 -17.55
N THR A 94 6.21 -0.83 -16.90
CA THR A 94 5.14 -0.01 -16.30
C THR A 94 4.80 -0.42 -14.87
N SER A 95 5.60 -1.32 -14.28
CA SER A 95 5.26 -1.98 -13.02
C SER A 95 6.42 -1.89 -12.05
N ILE A 96 6.16 -1.37 -10.86
CA ILE A 96 7.13 -1.30 -9.76
C ILE A 96 6.57 -1.97 -8.51
N VAL A 97 7.47 -2.35 -7.63
CA VAL A 97 7.19 -2.70 -6.23
C VAL A 97 7.91 -1.68 -5.36
N GLN A 98 7.13 -0.91 -4.61
CA GLN A 98 7.65 -0.03 -3.56
C GLN A 98 7.62 -0.79 -2.23
N GLN A 99 8.79 -1.03 -1.64
CA GLN A 99 8.87 -1.57 -0.29
C GLN A 99 8.41 -0.52 0.73
N VAL A 100 7.57 -0.93 1.68
CA VAL A 100 7.16 -0.11 2.82
C VAL A 100 7.62 -0.82 4.08
N LEU A 101 8.40 -0.13 4.91
CA LEU A 101 8.84 -0.61 6.20
C LEU A 101 7.87 -0.07 7.24
N VAL A 102 7.28 -0.93 8.07
CA VAL A 102 6.23 -0.53 9.00
C VAL A 102 6.56 -0.98 10.41
N THR A 103 6.48 -0.06 11.37
CA THR A 103 6.51 -0.39 12.79
C THR A 103 5.07 -0.55 13.27
N GLY A 104 4.68 -1.76 13.62
CA GLY A 104 3.32 -2.09 14.04
C GLY A 104 2.93 -1.54 15.41
N PRO A 105 1.65 -1.68 15.81
CA PRO A 105 1.18 -1.21 17.11
C PRO A 105 1.86 -1.93 18.28
N ASP A 106 2.32 -3.17 18.08
CA ASP A 106 3.11 -3.94 19.04
C ASP A 106 4.58 -3.51 19.13
N GLY A 107 5.00 -2.55 18.31
CA GLY A 107 6.37 -2.01 18.26
C GLY A 107 7.35 -2.86 17.46
N LYS A 108 6.90 -3.90 16.75
CA LYS A 108 7.76 -4.70 15.88
C LYS A 108 7.81 -4.11 14.47
N ASP A 109 8.94 -4.33 13.80
CA ASP A 109 9.11 -3.95 12.40
C ASP A 109 8.71 -5.10 11.46
N TYR A 110 8.02 -4.73 10.38
CA TYR A 110 7.48 -5.61 9.34
C TYR A 110 8.01 -5.19 7.96
#